data_AF-A0A0C2FYW6-F1
#
_entry.id   AF-A0A0C2FYW6-F1
#
_cell.length_a   1.000
_cell.length_b   1.000
_cell.length_c   1.000
_cell.angle_alpha   90.00
_cell.angle_beta   90.00
_cell.angle_gamma   90.00
#
_symmetry.space_group_name_H-M   'P 1'
#
loop_
_entity.id
_entity.type
_entity.pdbx_description
1 polymer ?
#
loop_
_entity_poly.entity_id
_entity_poly.type
_entity_poly.pdbx_seq_one_letter_code
_entity_poly.pdbx_strand_id
1 'polypeptide(L)'
;MLGITRLTQVRAGIRSSTPREQSKIRDAAAYAKLSKIRWARHVMRLNDHRWTRAVSDWTPRDVKRTTGRPATRWSDFFTKSFKEIYNVLRVPRTDRIH
;
A
#
# COMPACT_ATOMS: atom_id res chain seq x y z
N MET A 1 20.49 -1.62 -14.68
CA MET A 1 20.15 -0.22 -15.03
C MET A 1 20.25 -0.07 -16.55
N LEU A 2 19.33 0.66 -17.20
CA LEU A 2 19.23 0.72 -18.67
C LEU A 2 20.32 1.56 -19.36
N GLY A 3 21.21 2.22 -18.62
CA GLY A 3 22.29 3.04 -19.20
C GLY A 3 21.85 4.30 -19.95
N ILE A 4 20.54 4.59 -20.00
CA ILE A 4 19.99 5.77 -20.69
C ILE A 4 20.15 7.01 -19.81
N THR A 5 20.95 7.97 -20.27
CA THR A 5 21.08 9.28 -19.59
C THR A 5 19.92 10.21 -19.96
N ARG A 6 19.67 11.22 -19.11
CA ARG A 6 18.65 12.26 -19.38
C ARG A 6 18.86 12.98 -20.71
N LEU A 7 20.12 13.26 -21.06
CA LEU A 7 20.47 13.95 -22.32
C LEU A 7 20.14 13.08 -23.54
N THR A 8 20.49 11.79 -23.50
CA THR A 8 20.14 10.82 -24.55
C THR A 8 18.62 10.69 -24.68
N GLN A 9 17.92 10.68 -23.54
CA GLN A 9 16.46 10.58 -23.50
C GLN A 9 15.77 11.77 -24.19
N VAL A 10 16.22 13.00 -23.92
CA VAL A 10 15.67 14.22 -24.53
C VAL A 10 15.96 14.26 -26.04
N ARG A 11 17.21 13.97 -26.44
CA ARG A 11 17.61 13.96 -27.87
C ARG A 11 16.84 12.95 -28.71
N ALA A 12 16.50 11.80 -28.12
CA ALA A 12 15.74 10.75 -28.80
C ALA A 12 14.21 10.89 -28.62
N GLY A 13 13.72 11.95 -27.97
CA GLY A 13 12.29 12.16 -27.74
C GLY A 13 11.63 11.08 -26.88
N ILE A 14 12.40 10.38 -26.04
CA ILE A 14 11.92 9.23 -25.27
C ILE A 14 11.10 9.70 -24.06
N ARG A 15 9.86 9.21 -23.95
CA ARG A 15 8.98 9.51 -22.82
C ARG A 15 9.52 8.92 -21.51
N SER A 16 9.29 9.60 -20.39
CA SER A 16 9.73 9.16 -19.05
C SER A 16 9.14 7.81 -18.60
N SER A 17 8.03 7.37 -19.18
CA SER A 17 7.43 6.05 -18.93
C SER A 17 8.24 4.92 -19.57
N THR A 18 8.89 5.16 -20.72
CA THR A 18 9.54 4.12 -21.52
C THR A 18 10.68 3.42 -20.77
N PRO A 19 11.62 4.11 -20.09
CA PRO A 19 12.63 3.43 -19.28
C PRO A 19 12.03 2.66 -18.10
N ARG A 20 10.92 3.13 -17.52
CA ARG A 20 10.25 2.43 -16.42
C ARG A 20 9.69 1.09 -16.90
N GLU A 21 9.01 1.10 -18.03
CA GLU A 21 8.44 -0.10 -18.66
C GLU A 21 9.52 -1.10 -19.09
N GLN A 22 10.59 -0.61 -19.73
CA GLN A 22 11.72 -1.45 -20.14
C GLN A 22 12.48 -2.06 -18.95
N SER A 23 12.62 -1.31 -17.84
CA SER A 23 13.37 -1.78 -16.68
C SER A 23 12.69 -2.92 -15.93
N LYS A 24 11.36 -3.08 -16.12
CA LYS A 24 10.50 -4.00 -15.34
C LYS A 24 10.63 -3.84 -13.82
N ILE A 25 11.22 -2.73 -13.35
CA ILE A 25 11.40 -2.44 -11.94
C ILE A 25 10.04 -2.04 -11.38
N ARG A 26 9.68 -2.64 -10.24
CA ARG A 26 8.45 -2.30 -9.54
C ARG A 26 8.47 -0.83 -9.14
N ASP A 27 7.35 -0.13 -9.35
CA ASP A 27 7.22 1.25 -8.91
C ASP A 27 7.51 1.38 -7.41
N ALA A 28 8.42 2.28 -7.06
CA ALA A 28 8.93 2.43 -5.70
C ALA A 28 7.85 2.93 -4.72
N ALA A 29 6.99 3.83 -5.16
CA ALA A 29 5.90 4.36 -4.33
C ALA A 29 4.85 3.27 -4.08
N ALA A 30 4.49 2.50 -5.10
CA ALA A 30 3.62 1.33 -4.96
C ALA A 30 4.23 0.27 -4.04
N TYR A 31 5.53 -0.03 -4.19
CA TYR A 31 6.27 -0.93 -3.29
C TYR A 31 6.16 -0.45 -1.84
N ALA A 32 6.52 0.81 -1.57
CA ALA A 32 6.55 1.38 -0.23
C ALA A 32 5.15 1.36 0.41
N LYS A 33 4.11 1.73 -0.34
CA LYS A 33 2.71 1.69 0.11
C LYS A 33 2.31 0.26 0.51
N LEU A 34 2.58 -0.72 -0.35
CA LEU A 34 2.27 -2.13 -0.06
C LEU A 34 3.03 -2.66 1.15
N SER A 35 4.31 -2.30 1.30
CA SER A 35 5.14 -2.73 2.42
C SER A 35 4.66 -2.18 3.76
N LYS A 36 4.29 -0.88 3.81
CA LYS A 36 3.70 -0.26 5.02
C LYS A 36 2.42 -0.97 5.46
N ILE A 37 1.60 -1.35 4.49
CA ILE A 37 0.31 -2.01 4.72
C ILE A 37 0.52 -3.46 5.15
N ARG A 38 1.47 -4.18 4.56
CA ARG A 38 1.85 -5.53 5.02
C ARG A 38 2.36 -5.51 6.46
N TRP A 39 3.18 -4.52 6.80
CA TRP A 39 3.66 -4.34 8.17
C TRP A 39 2.52 -4.06 9.15
N ALA A 40 1.63 -3.11 8.84
CA ALA A 40 0.47 -2.81 9.68
C ALA A 40 -0.44 -4.03 9.89
N ARG A 41 -0.64 -4.84 8.83
CA ARG A 41 -1.38 -6.09 8.94
C ARG A 41 -0.71 -7.09 9.88
N HIS A 42 0.62 -7.21 9.81
CA HIS A 42 1.36 -8.08 10.69
C HIS A 42 1.20 -7.62 12.15
N VAL A 43 1.38 -6.32 12.43
CA VAL A 43 1.16 -5.74 13.76
C VAL A 43 -0.24 -6.03 14.29
N MET A 44 -1.28 -5.88 13.46
CA MET A 44 -2.67 -6.13 13.90
C MET A 44 -2.97 -7.60 14.23
N ARG A 45 -2.18 -8.55 13.70
CA ARG A 45 -2.32 -9.98 14.02
C ARG A 45 -1.60 -10.38 15.31
N LEU A 46 -0.71 -9.52 15.81
CA LEU A 46 -0.08 -9.74 17.10
C LEU A 46 -1.12 -9.56 18.20
N ASN A 47 -1.10 -10.48 19.16
CA ASN A 47 -1.92 -10.46 20.37
C ASN A 47 -1.04 -10.17 21.59
N ASP A 48 -0.05 -9.30 21.43
CA ASP A 48 0.85 -8.88 22.50
C ASP A 48 0.51 -7.46 22.99
N HIS A 49 0.96 -7.14 24.20
CA HIS A 49 0.72 -5.84 24.83
C HIS A 49 1.72 -4.77 24.35
N ARG A 50 2.29 -4.92 23.16
CA ARG A 50 3.28 -3.96 22.64
C ARG A 50 2.61 -2.64 22.31
N TRP A 51 3.34 -1.55 22.55
CA TRP A 51 2.88 -0.20 22.24
C TRP A 51 2.43 -0.04 20.78
N THR A 52 3.04 -0.79 19.84
CA THR A 52 2.68 -0.76 18.41
C THR A 52 1.25 -1.27 18.15
N ARG A 53 0.78 -2.25 18.94
CA ARG A 53 -0.60 -2.73 18.88
C ARG A 53 -1.55 -1.69 19.46
N ALA A 54 -1.21 -1.13 20.62
CA ALA A 54 -2.00 -0.09 21.28
C ALA A 54 -2.18 1.17 20.40
N VAL A 55 -1.14 1.58 19.67
CA VAL A 55 -1.23 2.69 18.69
C VAL A 55 -2.22 2.37 17.56
N SER A 56 -2.32 1.11 17.13
CA SER A 56 -3.27 0.71 16.09
C SER A 56 -4.72 0.76 16.58
N ASP A 57 -4.96 0.55 17.87
CA ASP A 57 -6.30 0.65 18.47
C ASP A 57 -6.62 2.06 19.00
N TRP A 58 -5.67 3.01 18.85
CA TRP A 58 -5.85 4.40 19.24
C TRP A 58 -7.08 4.98 18.54
N THR A 59 -7.93 5.65 19.34
CA THR A 59 -9.06 6.45 18.86
C THR A 59 -8.77 7.96 18.91
N PRO A 60 -8.96 8.73 17.81
CA PRO A 60 -8.77 10.18 17.83
C PRO A 60 -9.75 10.85 18.81
N ARG A 61 -9.22 11.78 19.62
CA ARG A 61 -9.95 12.42 20.73
C ARG A 61 -10.76 13.64 20.29
N ASP A 62 -10.32 14.35 19.25
CA ASP A 62 -10.86 15.67 18.89
C ASP A 62 -12.04 15.64 17.92
N VAL A 63 -12.54 14.46 17.57
CA VAL A 63 -13.65 14.30 16.62
C VAL A 63 -14.95 14.01 17.37
N LYS A 64 -15.88 14.97 17.37
CA LYS A 64 -17.25 14.78 17.88
C LYS A 64 -17.93 13.67 17.06
N ARG A 65 -18.45 12.64 17.74
CA ARG A 65 -19.08 11.47 17.11
C ARG A 65 -20.57 11.68 16.94
N THR A 66 -21.13 11.11 15.88
CA THR A 66 -22.58 10.90 15.77
C THR A 66 -23.01 9.90 16.84
N THR A 67 -24.03 10.26 17.63
CA THR A 67 -24.59 9.43 18.69
C THR A 67 -24.89 8.01 18.19
N GLY A 68 -24.43 7.00 18.91
CA GLY A 68 -24.64 5.57 18.58
C GLY A 68 -23.53 4.90 17.75
N ARG A 69 -22.56 5.63 17.19
CA ARG A 69 -21.47 5.03 16.41
C ARG A 69 -20.21 4.81 17.27
N PRO A 70 -19.59 3.60 17.23
CA PRO A 70 -18.30 3.38 17.87
C PRO A 70 -17.21 4.32 17.37
N ALA A 71 -16.27 4.60 18.26
CA ALA A 71 -15.03 5.29 17.96
C ALA A 71 -14.28 4.69 16.74
N THR A 72 -13.99 5.51 15.73
CA THR A 72 -13.13 5.09 14.62
C THR A 72 -11.70 4.93 15.13
N ARG A 73 -11.15 3.73 14.99
CA ARG A 73 -9.77 3.41 15.37
C ARG A 73 -8.86 3.43 14.15
N TRP A 74 -7.56 3.56 14.35
CA TRP A 74 -6.58 3.36 13.27
C TRP A 74 -6.69 1.97 12.64
N SER A 75 -7.07 0.94 13.41
CA SER A 75 -7.37 -0.41 12.93
C SER A 75 -8.44 -0.44 11.84
N ASP A 76 -9.44 0.45 11.92
CA ASP A 76 -10.54 0.50 10.96
C ASP A 76 -10.06 1.07 9.62
N PHE A 77 -9.17 2.08 9.67
CA PHE A 77 -8.49 2.61 8.50
C PHE A 77 -7.65 1.54 7.79
N PHE A 78 -6.87 0.77 8.55
CA PHE A 78 -6.09 -0.33 8.00
C PHE A 78 -6.99 -1.41 7.41
N THR A 79 -8.08 -1.78 8.08
CA THR A 79 -9.05 -2.78 7.60
C THR A 79 -9.68 -2.35 6.27
N LYS A 80 -10.05 -1.07 6.12
CA LYS A 80 -10.53 -0.51 4.86
C LYS A 80 -9.45 -0.55 3.78
N SER A 81 -8.25 -0.07 4.09
CA SER A 81 -7.10 -0.06 3.17
C SER A 81 -6.72 -1.47 2.69
N PHE A 82 -6.85 -2.49 3.56
CA PHE A 82 -6.61 -3.88 3.19
C PHE A 82 -7.64 -4.36 2.17
N LYS A 83 -8.93 -4.12 2.40
CA LYS A 83 -10.00 -4.52 1.48
C LYS A 83 -9.78 -3.94 0.08
N GLU A 84 -9.46 -2.64 0.01
CA GLU A 84 -9.15 -1.96 -1.25
C GLU A 84 -7.95 -2.60 -1.97
N ILE A 85 -6.88 -2.93 -1.26
CA ILE A 85 -5.69 -3.56 -1.87
C ILE A 85 -5.94 -5.00 -2.28
N TYR A 86 -6.72 -5.76 -1.51
CA TYR A 86 -7.13 -7.10 -1.94
C TYR A 86 -7.94 -7.03 -3.22
N ASN A 87 -8.84 -6.05 -3.36
CA ASN A 87 -9.60 -5.86 -4.58
C ASN A 87 -8.72 -5.45 -5.77
N VAL A 88 -7.71 -4.60 -5.57
CA VAL A 88 -6.74 -4.18 -6.61
C VAL A 88 -5.79 -5.31 -7.01
N LEU A 89 -5.38 -6.16 -6.07
CA LEU A 89 -4.46 -7.28 -6.32
C LEU A 89 -5.17 -8.56 -6.74
N ARG A 90 -6.51 -8.64 -6.63
CA ARG A 90 -7.34 -9.75 -7.14
C ARG A 90 -7.48 -9.62 -8.65
N VAL A 91 -6.36 -9.82 -9.34
CA VAL A 91 -6.38 -10.35 -10.71
C VAL A 91 -6.97 -11.76 -10.60
N PRO A 92 -7.93 -12.18 -11.46
CA PRO A 92 -8.29 -13.58 -11.52
C PRO A 92 -7.01 -14.35 -11.84
N ARG A 93 -6.60 -15.27 -10.97
CA ARG A 93 -5.67 -16.33 -11.41
C ARG A 93 -6.46 -17.11 -12.46
N THR A 94 -6.36 -16.72 -13.72
CA THR A 94 -6.88 -17.50 -14.84
C THR A 94 -6.10 -18.81 -14.84
N ASP A 95 -6.81 -19.86 -14.43
CA ASP A 95 -6.70 -21.25 -14.82
C ASP A 95 -5.29 -21.80 -15.04
N ARG A 96 -4.75 -22.44 -14.00
CA ARG A 96 -3.88 -23.60 -14.20
C ARG A 96 -4.78 -24.74 -14.66
N ILE A 97 -4.90 -24.88 -15.97
CA ILE A 97 -5.43 -26.09 -16.60
C ILE A 97 -4.42 -27.22 -16.30
N HIS A 98 -4.93 -28.34 -15.81
CA HIS A 98 -4.22 -29.60 -15.59
C HIS A 98 -3.88 -30.28 -16.91
#